data_AF-A0A7L2IXN7-F1
#
_entry.id   AF-A0A7L2IXN7-F1
#
_cell.length_a   1.000
_cell.length_b   1.000
_cell.length_c   1.000
_cell.angle_alpha   90.00
_cell.angle_beta   90.00
_cell.angle_gamma   90.00
#
_symmetry.space_group_name_H-M   'P 1'
#
loop_
_entity.id
_entity.type
_entity.pdbx_description
1 polymer ?
#
loop_
_entity_poly.entity_id
_entity_poly.type
_entity_poly.pdbx_seq_one_letter_code
_entity_poly.pdbx_strand_id
1 'polypeptide(L)' 'PADSTNEYIAGREDVPPEDGIAPGGLCSALVLIGAYERRSGCPVLGVINEPFYRRDPQTRRYRRAPGWGWAH' A
#
# COMPACT_ATOMS: atom_id res chain seq x y z
N PRO A 1 7.12 5.93 7.29
CA PRO A 1 6.93 6.66 6.02
C PRO A 1 5.75 6.04 5.25
N ALA A 2 4.85 6.86 4.70
CA ALA A 2 3.74 6.42 3.86
C ALA A 2 3.93 7.02 2.46
N ASP A 3 3.74 6.20 1.45
CA ASP A 3 3.60 6.65 0.07
C ASP A 3 2.16 7.15 -0.17
N SER A 4 1.97 8.07 -1.11
CA SER A 4 0.69 8.77 -1.34
C SER A 4 0.16 9.52 -0.10
N THR A 5 1.03 10.29 0.57
CA THR A 5 0.71 11.09 1.77
C THR A 5 -0.56 11.94 1.64
N ASN A 6 -0.84 12.48 0.45
CA ASN A 6 -2.05 13.26 0.19
C ASN A 6 -3.33 12.44 0.39
N GLU A 7 -3.36 11.19 -0.08
CA GLU A 7 -4.51 10.30 0.08
C GLU A 7 -4.68 9.85 1.53
N TYR A 8 -3.55 9.60 2.22
CA TYR A 8 -3.56 9.29 3.65
C TYR A 8 -4.14 10.44 4.48
N ILE A 9 -3.74 11.69 4.22
CA ILE A 9 -4.24 12.88 4.92
C ILE A 9 -5.69 13.19 4.54
N ALA A 10 -6.03 13.07 3.26
CA ALA A 10 -7.39 13.30 2.77
C ALA A 10 -8.39 12.29 3.35
N GLY A 11 -7.92 11.09 3.73
CA GLY A 11 -8.69 10.11 4.49
C GLY A 11 -9.95 9.63 3.77
N ARG A 12 -9.96 9.70 2.42
CA ARG A 12 -11.15 9.32 1.63
C ARG A 12 -11.28 7.80 1.61
N GLU A 13 -12.32 7.30 2.26
CA GLU A 13 -12.56 5.87 2.45
C GLU A 13 -13.42 5.23 1.35
N ASP A 14 -14.31 6.02 0.73
CA ASP A 14 -15.39 5.53 -0.14
C ASP A 14 -15.13 5.78 -1.63
N VAL A 15 -13.88 5.62 -2.07
CA VAL A 15 -13.54 5.70 -3.50
C VAL A 15 -13.71 4.30 -4.11
N PRO A 16 -14.73 4.08 -4.96
CA PRO A 16 -14.91 2.77 -5.58
C PRO A 16 -13.76 2.48 -6.56
N PRO A 17 -13.28 1.24 -6.64
CA PRO A 17 -12.28 0.86 -7.62
C PRO A 17 -12.87 0.87 -9.04
N GLU A 18 -12.08 1.33 -9.99
CA GLU A 18 -12.35 1.27 -11.43
C GLU A 18 -11.55 0.09 -11.99
N ASP A 19 -12.23 -0.90 -12.58
CA ASP A 19 -11.62 -2.13 -13.11
C ASP A 19 -10.73 -2.89 -12.09
N GLY A 20 -11.08 -2.80 -10.80
CA GLY A 20 -10.33 -3.42 -9.70
C GLY A 20 -9.10 -2.62 -9.25
N ILE A 21 -8.84 -1.45 -9.84
CA ILE A 21 -7.77 -0.52 -9.46
C ILE A 21 -8.38 0.60 -8.61
N ALA A 22 -7.77 0.91 -7.47
CA ALA A 22 -8.20 2.05 -6.66
C ALA A 22 -7.71 3.36 -7.31
N PRO A 23 -8.61 4.24 -7.81
CA PRO A 23 -8.20 5.49 -8.45
C PRO A 23 -7.76 6.56 -7.44
N GLY A 24 -7.94 6.30 -6.14
CA GLY A 24 -7.53 7.18 -5.04
C GLY A 24 -8.09 6.69 -3.68
N GLY A 25 -7.93 7.53 -2.65
CA GLY A 25 -8.36 7.25 -1.29
C GLY A 25 -7.37 6.39 -0.50
N LEU A 26 -7.77 5.99 0.70
CA LEU A 26 -6.91 5.25 1.63
C LEU A 26 -6.35 3.95 1.05
N CYS A 27 -7.07 3.29 0.14
CA CYS A 27 -6.61 2.09 -0.56
C CYS A 27 -5.33 2.32 -1.39
N SER A 28 -5.04 3.56 -1.79
CA SER A 28 -3.83 3.94 -2.53
C SER A 28 -2.64 4.32 -1.62
N ALA A 29 -2.84 4.39 -0.30
CA ALA A 29 -1.76 4.69 0.65
C ALA A 29 -0.97 3.42 1.00
N LEU A 30 0.33 3.41 0.67
CA LEU A 30 1.22 2.26 0.84
C LEU A 30 2.32 2.53 1.86
N VAL A 31 2.80 1.47 2.50
CA VAL A 31 4.11 1.50 3.18
C VAL A 31 5.08 0.67 2.36
N LEU A 32 6.09 1.33 1.81
CA LEU A 32 7.12 0.73 0.97
C LEU A 32 8.44 0.65 1.74
N ILE A 33 9.01 -0.55 1.81
CA ILE A 33 10.34 -0.79 2.38
C ILE A 33 11.18 -1.52 1.34
N GLY A 34 12.26 -0.89 0.88
CA GLY A 34 13.20 -1.49 -0.06
C GLY A 34 14.59 -1.60 0.55
N ALA A 35 15.31 -2.68 0.21
CA ALA A 35 16.73 -2.83 0.47
C ALA A 35 17.47 -3.07 -0.85
N TYR A 36 18.68 -2.52 -0.96
CA TYR A 36 19.54 -2.68 -2.14
C TYR A 36 20.99 -2.87 -1.71
N GLU A 37 21.78 -3.55 -2.54
CA GLU A 37 23.21 -3.67 -2.34
C GLU A 37 23.89 -2.34 -2.66
N ARG A 38 24.58 -1.75 -1.68
CA ARG A 38 25.19 -0.42 -1.82
C ARG A 38 26.29 -0.33 -2.89
N ARG A 39 26.94 -1.45 -3.23
CA ARG A 39 28.06 -1.48 -4.18
C ARG A 39 27.58 -1.53 -5.63
N SER A 40 26.60 -2.38 -5.94
CA SER A 40 26.04 -2.54 -7.29
C SER A 40 24.85 -1.63 -7.57
N GLY A 41 24.15 -1.19 -6.51
CA GLY A 41 22.86 -0.51 -6.64
C GLY A 41 21.68 -1.46 -6.86
N CYS A 42 21.91 -2.77 -6.94
CA CYS A 42 20.87 -3.75 -7.24
C CYS A 42 19.89 -3.94 -6.05
N PRO A 43 18.58 -3.97 -6.28
CA PRO A 43 17.60 -4.27 -5.23
C PRO A 43 17.76 -5.71 -4.75
N VAL A 44 17.62 -5.94 -3.45
CA VAL A 44 17.75 -7.28 -2.83
C VAL A 44 16.48 -7.70 -2.08
N LEU A 45 15.63 -6.75 -1.70
CA LEU A 45 14.38 -7.03 -1.00
C LEU A 45 13.39 -5.87 -1.19
N GLY A 46 12.11 -6.20 -1.33
CA GLY A 46 11.02 -5.23 -1.34
C GLY A 46 9.84 -5.72 -0.51
N VAL A 47 9.34 -4.87 0.38
CA VAL A 47 8.09 -5.10 1.11
C VAL A 47 7.11 -4.01 0.72
N ILE A 48 5.94 -4.44 0.26
CA ILE A 48 4.78 -3.60 0.02
C ILE A 48 3.75 -3.97 1.08
N ASN A 49 3.32 -2.99 1.87
CA ASN A 49 2.24 -3.17 2.82
C ASN A 49 1.08 -2.23 2.45
N GLU A 50 -0.07 -2.84 2.20
CA GLU A 50 -1.35 -2.19 1.90
C GLU A 50 -2.24 -2.25 3.15
N PRO A 51 -2.15 -1.27 4.08
CA PRO A 51 -2.89 -1.30 5.34
C PRO A 51 -4.42 -1.20 5.16
N PHE A 52 -4.87 -0.55 4.08
CA PHE A 52 -6.27 -0.24 3.82
C PHE A 52 -6.89 -1.08 2.68
N TYR A 53 -6.44 -2.32 2.49
CA TYR A 53 -6.83 -3.17 1.36
C TYR A 53 -8.34 -3.52 1.33
N ARG A 54 -8.91 -3.92 2.46
CA ARG A 54 -10.36 -4.20 2.56
C ARG A 54 -10.95 -3.65 3.84
N ARG A 55 -12.03 -2.88 3.72
CA ARG A 55 -12.82 -2.42 4.86
C ARG A 55 -13.94 -3.40 5.15
N ASP A 56 -14.06 -3.80 6.40
CA ASP A 56 -15.20 -4.58 6.88
C ASP A 56 -16.43 -3.66 6.99
N PRO A 57 -17.53 -3.93 6.27
CA PRO A 57 -18.68 -3.03 6.22
C PRO A 57 -19.44 -2.94 7.55
N GLN A 58 -19.30 -3.93 8.45
CA GLN A 58 -20.00 -3.95 9.73
C GLN A 58 -19.17 -3.30 10.83
N THR A 59 -17.88 -3.63 10.90
CA THR A 59 -16.99 -3.14 11.97
C THR A 59 -16.25 -1.86 11.60
N ARG A 60 -16.31 -1.44 10.32
CA ARG A 60 -15.56 -0.34 9.71
C ARG A 60 -14.04 -0.45 9.82
N ARG A 61 -13.53 -1.60 10.26
CA ARG A 61 -12.09 -1.85 10.41
C ARG A 61 -11.47 -2.22 9.07
N TYR A 62 -10.26 -1.73 8.85
CA TYR A 62 -9.46 -2.11 7.70
C TYR A 62 -8.66 -3.38 7.97
N ARG A 63 -8.59 -4.23 6.95
CA ARG A 63 -7.71 -5.39 6.87
C ARG A 63 -6.61 -5.10 5.86
N ARG A 64 -5.39 -5.45 6.22
CA ARG A 64 -4.22 -5.35 5.34
C ARG A 64 -4.22 -6.45 4.28
N ALA A 65 -3.62 -6.20 3.13
CA ALA A 65 -3.32 -7.26 2.17
C ALA A 65 -2.19 -8.18 2.70
N PRO A 66 -2.14 -9.45 2.29
CA PRO A 66 -0.93 -10.25 2.43
C PRO A 66 0.16 -9.68 1.50
N GLY A 67 1.24 -9.14 2.07
CA GLY A 67 2.29 -8.45 1.31
C GLY A 67 3.69 -8.98 1.64
N TRP A 68 4.34 -9.61 0.66
CA TRP A 68 5.78 -9.85 0.60
C TRP A 68 6.20 -10.24 -0.82
N GLY A 69 7.35 -9.73 -1.28
CA GLY A 69 7.97 -10.07 -2.56
C GLY A 69 9.48 -10.15 -2.42
N TRP A 70 10.12 -10.99 -3.22
CA TRP A 70 11.58 -11.13 -3.26
C TRP A 70 12.11 -10.53 -4.56
N ALA A 71 13.18 -9.76 -4.49
CA ALA A 71 13.88 -9.24 -5.66
C ALA A 71 15.27 -9.91 -5.73
N HIS A 72 15.58 -10.53 -6.87
CA HIS A 72 16.90 -11.09 -7.18
C HIS A 72 17.71 -10.12 -8.02
#